data_AF-A0A2V9NIL8-F1
#
_entry.id   AF-A0A2V9NIL8-F1
#
_cell.length_a   1.000
_cell.length_b   1.000
_cell.length_c   1.000
_cell.angle_alpha   90.00
_cell.angle_beta   90.00
_cell.angle_gamma   90.00
#
_symmetry.space_group_name_H-M   'P 1'
#
loop_
_entity.id
_entity.type
_entity.pdbx_description
1 polymer ?
#
loop_
_entity_poly.entity_id
_entity_poly.type
_entity_poly.pdbx_seq_one_letter_code
_entity_poly.pdbx_strand_id
1 'polypeptide(L)'
;MPDRININNAPAKELTPLPGIAKNVAYNIANHRKRHGYFTHWEELLEVKEFPRQALPKIKARAALFPVEGLRDVGLGPRRIYEGDSRNPQRRSI
;
A
#
# COMPACT_ATOMS: atom_id res chain seq x y z
N MET A 1 9.55 -21.00 3.00
CA MET A 1 8.14 -20.58 2.85
C MET A 1 8.05 -19.87 1.51
N PRO A 2 7.02 -20.03 0.67
CA PRO A 2 6.92 -19.21 -0.54
C PRO A 2 6.90 -17.74 -0.12
N ASP A 3 7.70 -16.93 -0.80
CA ASP A 3 7.85 -15.51 -0.49
C ASP A 3 6.48 -14.82 -0.59
N ARG A 4 6.03 -14.23 0.52
CA ARG A 4 4.75 -13.52 0.56
C ARG A 4 4.87 -12.23 -0.24
N ILE A 5 3.80 -11.87 -0.94
CA ILE A 5 3.76 -10.60 -1.68
C ILE A 5 3.55 -9.46 -0.69
N ASN A 6 4.47 -8.49 -0.67
CA ASN A 6 4.32 -7.31 0.16
C ASN A 6 3.36 -6.30 -0.49
N ILE A 7 2.20 -6.05 0.13
CA ILE A 7 1.19 -5.11 -0.38
C ILE A 7 1.69 -3.65 -0.40
N ASN A 8 2.62 -3.29 0.49
CA ASN A 8 3.15 -1.93 0.59
C ASN A 8 4.22 -1.63 -0.45
N ASN A 9 4.91 -2.65 -0.96
CA ASN A 9 6.02 -2.47 -1.90
C ASN A 9 5.69 -2.98 -3.32
N ALA A 10 5.05 -4.14 -3.45
CA ALA A 10 4.90 -4.83 -4.72
C ALA A 10 4.23 -3.95 -5.78
N PRO A 11 4.70 -3.94 -7.04
CA PRO A 11 4.03 -3.26 -8.13
C PRO A 11 2.66 -3.88 -8.39
N ALA A 12 1.74 -3.11 -9.00
CA ALA A 12 0.37 -3.57 -9.24
C ALA A 12 0.32 -4.92 -9.99
N LYS A 13 1.22 -5.15 -10.95
CA LYS A 13 1.31 -6.42 -11.69
C LYS A 13 1.56 -7.61 -10.75
N GLU A 14 2.39 -7.46 -9.73
CA GLU A 14 2.70 -8.50 -8.74
C GLU A 14 1.58 -8.71 -7.72
N LEU A 15 0.61 -7.79 -7.61
CA LEU A 15 -0.58 -7.98 -6.77
C LEU A 15 -1.65 -8.82 -7.47
N THR A 16 -1.71 -8.83 -8.80
CA THR A 16 -2.75 -9.55 -9.57
C THR A 16 -2.79 -11.09 -9.39
N PRO A 17 -1.70 -11.80 -9.03
CA PRO A 17 -1.76 -13.21 -8.70
C PRO A 17 -2.45 -13.48 -7.35
N LEU A 18 -2.73 -12.45 -6.54
CA LEU A 18 -3.44 -12.62 -5.27
C LEU A 18 -4.91 -12.98 -5.51
N PRO A 19 -5.49 -13.86 -4.67
CA PRO A 19 -6.88 -14.29 -4.82
C PRO A 19 -7.85 -13.10 -4.84
N GLY A 20 -8.66 -12.99 -5.90
CA GLY A 20 -9.66 -11.92 -6.02
C GLY A 20 -9.10 -10.55 -6.43
N ILE A 21 -7.80 -10.41 -6.70
CA ILE A 21 -7.22 -9.12 -7.12
C ILE A 21 -7.17 -9.03 -8.64
N ALA A 22 -8.13 -8.32 -9.22
CA ALA A 22 -8.10 -7.94 -10.62
C ALA A 22 -7.14 -6.75 -10.87
N LYS A 23 -6.80 -6.49 -12.15
CA LYS A 23 -5.86 -5.43 -12.55
C LYS A 23 -6.28 -4.04 -12.03
N ASN A 24 -7.57 -3.71 -12.09
CA ASN A 24 -8.11 -2.45 -11.56
C ASN A 24 -7.94 -2.35 -10.03
N VAL A 25 -8.22 -3.42 -9.29
CA VAL A 25 -8.06 -3.45 -7.83
C VAL A 25 -6.59 -3.30 -7.45
N ALA A 26 -5.68 -4.01 -8.13
CA ALA A 26 -4.24 -3.86 -7.91
C ALA A 26 -3.75 -2.42 -8.13
N TYR A 27 -4.24 -1.76 -9.17
CA TYR A 27 -3.96 -0.35 -9.43
C TYR A 27 -4.54 0.56 -8.34
N ASN A 28 -5.76 0.29 -7.89
CA ASN A 28 -6.40 1.03 -6.80
C ASN A 28 -5.62 0.89 -5.48
N ILE A 29 -5.08 -0.29 -5.16
CA ILE A 29 -4.21 -0.52 -3.99
C ILE A 29 -2.95 0.35 -4.09
N ALA A 30 -2.24 0.29 -5.22
CA ALA A 30 -1.02 1.07 -5.44
C ALA A 30 -1.27 2.60 -5.34
N ASN A 31 -2.39 3.06 -5.90
CA ASN A 31 -2.80 4.47 -5.80
C ASN A 31 -3.24 4.85 -4.38
N HIS A 32 -3.91 3.95 -3.68
CA HIS A 32 -4.34 4.19 -2.30
C HIS A 32 -3.11 4.39 -1.41
N ARG A 33 -2.10 3.50 -1.47
CA ARG A 33 -0.88 3.67 -0.67
C ARG A 33 -0.05 4.90 -1.04
N LYS A 34 -0.10 5.33 -2.31
CA LYS A 34 0.53 6.58 -2.77
C LYS A 34 -0.12 7.83 -2.19
N ARG A 35 -1.45 7.81 -1.99
CA ARG A 35 -2.22 8.96 -1.49
C ARG A 35 -2.34 9.01 0.03
N HIS A 36 -2.50 7.85 0.66
CA HIS A 36 -2.83 7.74 2.08
C HIS A 36 -1.66 7.25 2.95
N GLY A 37 -0.58 6.75 2.34
CA GLY A 37 0.52 6.11 3.03
C GLY A 37 0.38 4.57 3.04
N TYR A 38 1.33 3.89 3.68
CA TYR A 38 1.33 2.43 3.73
C TYR A 38 0.20 1.87 4.58
N PHE A 39 -0.29 0.70 4.18
CA PHE A 39 -1.25 -0.08 4.94
C PHE A 39 -0.57 -0.64 6.18
N THR A 40 -1.21 -0.46 7.32
CA THR A 40 -0.72 -0.94 8.62
C THR A 40 -1.60 -2.04 9.19
N HIS A 41 -2.88 -1.99 8.82
CA HIS A 41 -3.88 -3.00 9.15
C HIS A 41 -4.53 -3.51 7.86
N TRP A 42 -4.96 -4.77 7.89
CA TRP A 42 -5.55 -5.41 6.72
C TRP A 42 -6.90 -4.82 6.34
N GLU A 43 -7.62 -4.31 7.33
CA GLU A 43 -8.96 -3.75 7.20
C GLU A 43 -8.93 -2.45 6.37
N GLU A 44 -7.80 -1.74 6.31
CA GLU A 44 -7.60 -0.57 5.44
C GLU A 44 -7.72 -0.92 3.95
N LEU A 45 -7.44 -2.17 3.56
CA LEU A 45 -7.67 -2.61 2.17
C LEU A 45 -9.14 -2.56 1.78
N LEU A 46 -10.06 -2.62 2.75
CA LEU A 46 -11.50 -2.51 2.49
C LEU A 46 -11.93 -1.09 2.11
N GLU A 47 -11.08 -0.09 2.36
CA GLU A 47 -11.27 1.30 1.91
C GLU A 47 -10.80 1.51 0.46
N VAL A 48 -10.09 0.53 -0.12
CA VAL A 48 -9.68 0.58 -1.51
C VAL A 48 -10.90 0.40 -2.40
N LYS A 49 -11.07 1.31 -3.36
CA LYS A 49 -12.16 1.27 -4.34
C LYS A 49 -12.22 -0.10 -5.03
N GLU A 50 -13.42 -0.68 -5.05
CA GLU A 50 -13.73 -1.98 -5.68
C GLU A 50 -13.01 -3.19 -5.06
N PHE A 51 -12.45 -3.05 -3.85
CA PHE A 51 -11.80 -4.17 -3.19
C PHE A 51 -12.82 -5.25 -2.77
N PRO A 52 -12.61 -6.54 -3.15
CA PRO A 52 -13.54 -7.59 -2.80
C PRO A 52 -13.34 -8.03 -1.34
N ARG A 53 -14.32 -7.69 -0.48
CA ARG A 53 -14.30 -8.02 0.96
C ARG A 53 -14.03 -9.51 1.23
N GLN A 54 -14.62 -10.41 0.44
CA GLN A 54 -14.43 -11.85 0.57
C GLN A 54 -13.01 -12.35 0.25
N ALA A 55 -12.19 -11.54 -0.42
CA ALA A 55 -10.81 -11.91 -0.76
C ALA A 55 -9.85 -11.70 0.42
N LEU A 56 -10.20 -10.81 1.37
CA LEU A 56 -9.28 -10.40 2.43
C LEU A 56 -8.67 -11.57 3.23
N PRO A 57 -9.44 -12.59 3.69
CA PRO A 57 -8.85 -13.70 4.43
C PRO A 57 -7.86 -14.52 3.60
N LYS A 58 -8.12 -14.69 2.30
CA LYS A 58 -7.24 -15.43 1.38
C LYS A 58 -5.97 -14.64 1.05
N ILE A 59 -6.08 -13.32 0.98
CA ILE A 59 -4.94 -12.41 0.80
C ILE A 59 -4.04 -12.43 2.04
N LYS A 60 -4.61 -12.38 3.26
CA LYS A 60 -3.86 -12.47 4.54
C LYS A 60 -2.93 -13.70 4.58
N ALA A 61 -3.32 -14.81 3.96
CA ALA A 61 -2.52 -16.03 3.91
C ALA A 61 -1.33 -15.98 2.91
N ARG A 62 -1.38 -15.10 1.90
CA ARG A 62 -0.41 -15.06 0.78
C ARG A 62 0.39 -13.76 0.69
N ALA A 63 0.01 -12.76 1.48
CA ALA A 63 0.60 -11.43 1.44
C ALA A 63 1.10 -11.00 2.82
N ALA A 64 1.80 -9.88 2.87
CA ALA A 64 2.23 -9.24 4.10
C ALA A 64 2.16 -7.71 3.99
N LEU A 65 2.13 -7.04 5.15
CA LEU A 65 2.07 -5.58 5.29
C LEU A 65 3.34 -5.00 5.92
N PHE A 66 4.52 -5.58 5.65
CA PHE A 66 5.75 -4.99 6.19
C PHE A 66 6.10 -3.68 5.44
N PRO A 67 6.60 -2.65 6.14
CA PRO A 67 7.10 -1.45 5.50
C PRO A 67 8.32 -1.78 4.62
N VAL A 68 8.61 -0.90 3.65
CA VAL A 68 9.81 -1.05 2.82
C VAL A 68 11.04 -0.87 3.69
N GLU A 69 11.97 -1.83 3.62
CA GLU A 69 13.22 -1.81 4.38
C GLU A 69 13.98 -0.49 4.12
N GLY A 70 14.40 0.19 5.19
CA GLY A 70 15.03 1.51 5.13
C GLY A 70 14.10 2.71 5.42
N LEU A 71 12.77 2.53 5.48
CA LEU A 71 11.89 3.49 6.15
C LEU A 71 11.92 3.24 7.67
N ARG A 72 12.68 4.05 8.41
CA ARG A 72 12.54 4.16 9.88
C ARG A 72 11.08 4.49 10.22
N ASP A 73 10.61 4.04 11.38
CA ASP A 73 9.26 4.14 11.96
C ASP A 73 8.67 5.57 12.05
N VAL A 74 8.63 6.33 10.96
CA VAL A 74 8.00 7.65 10.89
C VAL A 74 6.52 7.47 10.53
N GLY A 75 5.73 7.07 11.52
CA GLY A 75 4.27 7.23 11.49
C GLY A 75 3.55 6.22 10.59
N LEU A 76 3.72 4.94 10.86
CA LEU A 76 2.91 3.88 10.26
C LEU A 76 1.56 3.83 11.01
N GLY A 77 0.65 4.70 10.57
CA GLY A 77 -0.78 4.72 10.91
C GLY A 77 -1.20 5.92 11.78
N PRO A 78 -2.50 6.23 11.90
CA PRO A 78 -3.58 6.19 10.93
C PRO A 78 -3.81 7.61 10.35
N ARG A 79 -3.57 7.79 9.05
CA ARG A 79 -3.69 9.05 8.28
C ARG A 79 -2.69 10.15 8.71
N ARG A 80 -1.62 10.30 7.92
CA ARG A 80 -0.74 11.48 7.94
C ARG A 80 -1.59 12.76 7.91
N ILE A 81 -1.60 13.51 9.01
CA ILE A 81 -1.77 14.96 8.93
C ILE A 81 -0.62 15.47 8.05
N TYR A 82 -0.94 16.04 6.88
CA TYR A 82 0.05 16.79 6.10
C TYR A 82 0.34 18.09 6.86
N GLU A 83 1.25 18.03 7.83
CA GLU A 83 2.02 19.21 8.22
C GLU A 83 3.46 18.98 7.78
N GLY A 84 3.88 19.72 6.74
CA GLY A 84 5.28 19.82 6.37
C GLY A 84 5.69 19.19 5.05
N ASP A 85 4.92 19.39 3.97
CA ASP A 85 5.59 19.64 2.67
C ASP A 85 5.77 21.14 2.50
N SER A 86 6.80 21.68 3.17
CA SER A 86 7.28 23.05 2.92
C SER A 86 8.74 23.06 2.51
N ARG A 87 9.32 21.92 2.13
CA ARG A 87 10.74 21.84 1.74
C ARG A 87 10.96 20.74 0.70
N ASN A 88 10.56 21.00 -0.53
CA ASN A 88 11.34 20.55 -1.69
C ASN A 88 12.19 21.73 -2.20
N PRO A 89 13.47 21.87 -1.79
CA PRO A 89 14.31 22.96 -2.25
C PRO A 89 14.90 22.73 -3.65
N GLN A 90 14.45 21.74 -4.43
CA GLN A 90 15.06 21.40 -5.73
C GLN A 90 14.21 21.71 -6.97
N ARG A 91 13.42 22.79 -6.95
CA ARG A 91 12.94 23.43 -8.19
C ARG A 91 12.93 24.94 -8.08
N ARG A 92 14.13 25.53 -8.18
CA ARG A 92 14.45 26.76 -8.95
C ARG A 92 15.89 27.16 -8.60
N SER A 93 16.82 26.70 -9.43
CA SER A 93 18.07 27.42 -9.66
C SER A 93 17.97 27.99 -11.07
N ILE A 94 17.98 29.33 -11.10
CA ILE A 94 18.21 30.24 -12.24
C ILE A 94 17.08 30.28 -13.29
#